data_AF-A0A0G1GH21-F1
#
_entry.id   AF-A0A0G1GH21-F1
#
_cell.length_a   1.000
_cell.length_b   1.000
_cell.length_c   1.000
_cell.angle_alpha   90.00
_cell.angle_beta   90.00
_cell.angle_gamma   90.00
#
_symmetry.space_group_name_H-M   'P 1'
#
loop_
_entity.id
_entity.type
_entity.pdbx_description
1 polymer ?
#
loop_
_entity_poly.entity_id
_entity_poly.type
_entity_poly.pdbx_seq_one_letter_code
_entity_poly.pdbx_strand_id
1 'polypeptide(L)'
;MFFHTKEKIMKIKTAKVKLFYAVVAGISVFLLFFFIGSIWIGYGVHRQCQDAKREYGGDCVGALIARLEDEHNGFRARNQVIWALGQIGDMRALPILQSFYTGNIPDKEPLDGTISQYELKKAINLTSGGTNISAFIWRFFFREK
;
A
#
# COMPACT_ATOMS: atom_id res chain seq x y z
N MET A 1 3.26 56.58 18.50
CA MET A 1 3.18 55.77 17.26
C MET A 1 4.27 54.69 17.17
N PHE A 2 5.54 54.98 17.48
CA PHE A 2 6.67 54.02 17.35
C PHE A 2 6.58 52.75 18.23
N PHE A 3 6.14 52.87 19.48
CA PHE A 3 6.01 51.72 20.40
C PHE A 3 4.94 50.71 19.94
N HIS A 4 3.81 51.20 19.43
CA HIS A 4 2.71 50.36 18.97
C HIS A 4 3.10 49.51 17.73
N THR A 5 3.96 50.04 16.87
CA THR A 5 4.51 49.32 15.71
C THR A 5 5.45 48.19 16.12
N LYS A 6 6.33 48.42 17.11
CA LYS A 6 7.24 47.37 17.61
C LYS A 6 6.50 46.21 18.28
N GLU A 7 5.45 46.51 19.05
CA GLU A 7 4.61 45.49 19.69
C GLU A 7 3.88 44.62 18.64
N LYS A 8 3.31 45.23 17.60
CA LYS A 8 2.69 44.48 16.49
C LYS A 8 3.69 43.58 15.78
N ILE A 9 4.89 44.09 15.47
CA ILE A 9 5.96 43.29 14.83
C ILE A 9 6.38 42.11 15.71
N MET A 10 6.49 42.31 17.02
CA MET A 10 6.84 41.25 17.97
C MET A 10 5.77 40.16 18.02
N LYS A 11 4.48 40.54 18.09
CA LYS A 11 3.36 39.59 18.06
C LYS A 11 3.31 38.79 16.75
N ILE A 12 3.53 39.43 15.61
CA ILE A 12 3.59 38.76 14.30
C ILE A 12 4.75 37.76 14.24
N LYS A 13 5.94 38.13 14.72
CA LYS A 13 7.09 37.21 14.78
C LYS A 13 6.80 35.99 15.65
N THR A 14 6.25 36.20 16.85
CA THR A 14 5.88 35.10 17.76
C THR A 14 4.81 34.20 17.16
N ALA A 15 3.80 34.76 16.47
CA ALA A 15 2.78 33.98 15.78
C ALA A 15 3.35 33.13 14.65
N LYS A 16 4.26 33.68 13.83
CA LYS A 16 4.96 32.93 12.77
C LYS A 16 5.80 31.77 13.32
N VAL A 17 6.51 32.00 14.43
CA VAL A 17 7.30 30.95 15.11
C VAL A 17 6.40 29.85 15.64
N LYS A 18 5.28 30.19 16.30
CA LYS A 18 4.29 29.20 16.76
C LYS A 18 3.68 28.40 15.60
N LEU A 19 3.35 29.07 14.50
CA LEU A 19 2.84 28.42 13.28
C LEU A 19 3.88 27.45 12.70
N PHE A 20 5.14 27.86 12.64
CA PHE A 20 6.22 26.98 12.17
C PHE A 20 6.32 25.70 13.02
N TYR A 21 6.35 25.83 14.35
CA TYR A 21 6.38 24.66 15.24
C TYR A 21 5.14 23.77 15.08
N ALA A 22 3.95 24.36 14.92
CA ALA A 22 2.73 23.60 14.69
C ALA A 22 2.78 22.82 13.36
N VAL A 23 3.29 23.42 12.29
CA VAL A 23 3.47 22.76 10.99
C VAL A 23 4.49 21.62 11.08
N VAL A 24 5.64 21.85 11.71
CA VAL A 24 6.67 20.82 11.88
C VAL A 24 6.15 19.65 12.72
N ALA A 25 5.43 19.92 13.82
CA ALA A 25 4.79 18.89 14.61
C ALA A 25 3.76 18.11 13.80
N GLY A 26 2.92 18.80 13.02
CA GLY A 26 1.95 18.17 12.13
C GLY A 26 2.59 17.26 11.08
N ILE A 27 3.65 17.72 10.42
CA ILE A 27 4.42 16.92 9.45
C ILE A 27 5.05 15.70 10.14
N SER A 28 5.62 15.88 11.33
CA SER A 28 6.27 14.78 12.06
C SER A 28 5.27 13.68 12.42
N VAL A 29 4.08 14.07 12.90
CA VAL A 29 2.98 13.14 13.21
C VAL A 29 2.48 12.44 11.94
N PHE A 30 2.30 13.19 10.84
CA PHE A 30 1.90 12.62 9.55
C PHE A 30 2.91 11.57 9.05
N LEU A 31 4.20 11.89 9.09
CA LEU A 31 5.26 10.96 8.69
C LEU A 31 5.24 9.72 9.58
N LEU A 32 5.12 9.87 10.90
CA LEU A 32 5.04 8.74 11.81
C LEU A 32 3.91 7.76 11.41
N PHE A 33 2.70 8.27 11.17
CA PHE A 33 1.58 7.42 10.74
C PHE A 33 1.81 6.80 9.35
N PHE A 34 2.39 7.55 8.41
CA PHE A 34 2.73 7.04 7.09
C PHE A 34 3.74 5.88 7.15
N PHE A 35 4.77 6.00 8.00
CA PHE A 35 5.76 4.94 8.21
C PHE A 35 5.14 3.70 8.87
N ILE A 36 4.34 3.88 9.92
CA ILE A 36 3.64 2.76 10.58
C ILE A 36 2.73 2.03 9.58
N GLY A 37 1.93 2.78 8.82
CA GLY A 37 1.05 2.21 7.79
C GLY A 37 1.84 1.46 6.71
N SER A 38 2.98 2.00 6.28
CA SER A 38 3.86 1.33 5.32
C SER A 38 4.41 0.01 5.86
N ILE A 39 4.83 -0.02 7.13
CA ILE A 39 5.30 -1.24 7.79
C ILE A 39 4.19 -2.29 7.88
N TRP A 40 2.96 -1.88 8.21
CA TRP A 40 1.81 -2.80 8.26
C TRP A 40 1.49 -3.41 6.90
N ILE A 41 1.57 -2.63 5.82
CA ILE A 41 1.45 -3.14 4.44
C ILE A 41 2.51 -4.21 4.19
N GLY A 42 3.78 -3.90 4.49
CA GLY A 42 4.88 -4.85 4.30
C GLY A 42 4.71 -6.14 5.07
N TYR A 43 4.30 -6.05 6.33
CA TYR A 43 3.99 -7.22 7.16
C TYR A 43 2.88 -8.07 6.55
N GLY A 44 1.81 -7.44 6.03
CA GLY A 44 0.73 -8.14 5.34
C GLY A 44 1.21 -8.88 4.09
N VAL A 45 2.01 -8.21 3.25
CA VAL A 45 2.61 -8.82 2.05
C VAL A 45 3.52 -9.99 2.42
N HIS A 46 4.40 -9.80 3.41
CA HIS A 46 5.33 -10.83 3.86
C HIS A 46 4.59 -12.05 4.44
N ARG A 47 3.52 -11.84 5.21
CA ARG A 47 2.68 -12.93 5.71
C ARG A 47 2.05 -13.72 4.55
N GLN A 48 1.42 -13.05 3.58
CA GLN A 48 0.82 -13.73 2.43
C GLN A 48 1.84 -14.53 1.63
N CYS A 49 3.04 -13.97 1.46
CA CYS A 49 4.16 -14.61 0.81
C CYS A 49 4.60 -15.90 1.53
N GLN A 50 4.79 -15.83 2.84
CA GLN A 50 5.21 -16.98 3.66
C GLN A 50 4.14 -18.07 3.71
N ASP A 51 2.87 -17.69 3.85
CA ASP A 51 1.74 -18.62 3.82
C ASP A 51 1.67 -19.34 2.46
N ALA A 52 1.76 -18.59 1.36
CA ALA A 52 1.73 -19.17 0.02
C ALA A 52 2.94 -20.07 -0.24
N LYS A 53 4.16 -19.65 0.14
CA LYS A 53 5.38 -20.47 -0.02
C LYS A 53 5.29 -21.78 0.76
N ARG A 54 4.68 -21.76 1.95
CA ARG A 54 4.48 -22.96 2.77
C ARG A 54 3.54 -23.97 2.11
N GLU A 55 2.52 -23.48 1.41
CA GLU A 55 1.46 -24.32 0.82
C GLU A 55 1.79 -24.77 -0.61
N TYR A 56 2.34 -23.87 -1.43
CA TYR A 56 2.56 -24.09 -2.87
C TYR A 56 4.05 -24.23 -3.25
N GLY A 57 4.98 -23.86 -2.36
CA GLY A 57 6.42 -23.90 -2.62
C GLY A 57 6.91 -22.82 -3.58
N GLY A 58 8.22 -22.83 -3.87
CA GLY A 58 8.85 -21.89 -4.80
C GLY A 58 9.17 -20.51 -4.22
N ASP A 59 9.36 -19.53 -5.11
CA ASP A 59 9.57 -18.14 -4.70
C ASP A 59 8.24 -17.44 -4.36
N CYS A 60 8.34 -16.27 -3.73
CA CYS A 60 7.19 -15.51 -3.26
C CYS A 60 6.10 -15.28 -4.33
N VAL A 61 6.52 -14.87 -5.53
CA VAL A 61 5.60 -14.48 -6.60
C VAL A 61 4.99 -15.72 -7.22
N GLY A 62 5.79 -16.74 -7.52
CA GLY A 62 5.29 -18.02 -8.03
C GLY A 62 4.30 -18.68 -7.07
N ALA A 63 4.61 -18.70 -5.76
CA ALA A 63 3.72 -19.26 -4.75
C ALA A 63 2.38 -18.50 -4.66
N LEU A 64 2.43 -17.17 -4.71
CA LEU A 64 1.23 -16.33 -4.71
C LEU A 64 0.40 -16.53 -5.99
N ILE A 65 1.04 -16.67 -7.16
CA ILE A 65 0.34 -16.99 -8.42
C ILE A 65 -0.40 -18.33 -8.28
N ALA A 66 0.28 -19.38 -7.81
CA ALA A 66 -0.33 -20.70 -7.61
C ALA A 66 -1.52 -20.63 -6.64
N ARG A 67 -1.39 -19.87 -5.54
CA ARG A 67 -2.48 -19.66 -4.57
C ARG A 67 -3.68 -18.92 -5.16
N LEU A 68 -3.44 -17.98 -6.08
CA LEU A 68 -4.51 -17.26 -6.80
C LEU A 68 -5.23 -18.19 -7.79
N GLU A 69 -4.52 -19.09 -8.44
CA GLU A 69 -5.07 -20.04 -9.41
C GLU A 69 -5.90 -21.14 -8.75
N ASP A 70 -5.58 -21.52 -7.52
CA ASP A 70 -6.31 -22.55 -6.78
C ASP A 70 -7.76 -22.13 -6.46
N GLU A 71 -8.71 -22.73 -7.16
CA GLU A 71 -10.13 -22.46 -7.03
C GLU A 71 -10.75 -22.99 -5.73
N HIS A 72 -10.06 -23.86 -4.99
CA HIS A 72 -10.50 -24.28 -3.66
C HIS A 72 -10.36 -23.15 -2.64
N ASN A 73 -9.51 -22.15 -2.91
CA ASN A 73 -9.41 -20.96 -2.08
C ASN A 73 -10.63 -20.06 -2.26
N GLY A 74 -11.24 -19.68 -1.14
CA GLY A 74 -12.32 -18.70 -1.14
C GLY A 74 -11.88 -17.34 -1.70
N PHE A 75 -12.84 -16.58 -2.25
CA PHE A 75 -12.59 -15.28 -2.88
C PHE A 75 -11.83 -14.30 -1.98
N ARG A 76 -12.05 -14.32 -0.66
CA ARG A 76 -11.29 -13.50 0.29
C ARG A 76 -9.79 -13.74 0.21
N ALA A 77 -9.38 -15.01 0.25
CA ALA A 77 -7.97 -15.38 0.20
C ALA A 77 -7.36 -14.99 -1.14
N ARG A 78 -8.07 -15.26 -2.24
CA ARG A 78 -7.64 -14.89 -3.59
C ARG A 78 -7.53 -13.36 -3.76
N ASN A 79 -8.44 -12.57 -3.20
CA ASN A 79 -8.38 -11.11 -3.20
C ASN A 79 -7.19 -10.58 -2.37
N GLN A 80 -6.85 -11.22 -1.25
CA GLN A 80 -5.64 -10.88 -0.48
C GLN A 80 -4.36 -11.17 -1.27
N VAL A 81 -4.35 -12.26 -2.03
CA VAL A 81 -3.24 -12.62 -2.91
C VAL A 81 -3.10 -11.61 -4.05
N ILE A 82 -4.19 -11.20 -4.69
CA ILE A 82 -4.21 -10.14 -5.73
C ILE A 82 -3.62 -8.84 -5.16
N TRP A 83 -4.06 -8.43 -3.97
CA TRP A 83 -3.51 -7.26 -3.29
C TRP A 83 -2.01 -7.40 -3.05
N ALA A 84 -1.55 -8.55 -2.55
CA ALA A 84 -0.13 -8.80 -2.26
C ALA A 84 0.72 -8.77 -3.54
N LEU A 85 0.29 -9.45 -4.62
CA LEU A 85 0.93 -9.40 -5.93
C LEU A 85 1.04 -7.96 -6.45
N GLY A 86 -0.02 -7.17 -6.32
CA GLY A 86 -0.01 -5.75 -6.64
C GLY A 86 0.99 -4.95 -5.80
N GLN A 87 1.06 -5.17 -4.48
CA GLN A 87 2.05 -4.50 -3.62
C GLN A 87 3.48 -4.88 -4.00
N ILE A 88 3.73 -6.14 -4.32
CA ILE A 88 5.03 -6.63 -4.79
C ILE A 88 5.39 -5.98 -6.12
N GLY A 89 4.44 -5.82 -7.05
CA GLY A 89 4.66 -5.13 -8.32
C GLY A 89 5.62 -5.86 -9.27
N ASP A 90 5.78 -7.18 -9.10
CA ASP A 90 6.60 -7.99 -10.00
C ASP A 90 5.80 -8.29 -11.28
N MET A 91 6.39 -7.96 -12.44
CA MET A 91 5.75 -8.09 -13.75
C MET A 91 5.37 -9.53 -14.10
N ARG A 92 5.98 -10.55 -13.47
CA ARG A 92 5.60 -11.95 -13.64
C ARG A 92 4.14 -12.24 -13.24
N ALA A 93 3.55 -11.42 -12.37
CA ALA A 93 2.16 -11.54 -11.95
C ALA A 93 1.17 -10.93 -12.96
N LEU A 94 1.64 -10.10 -13.90
CA LEU A 94 0.76 -9.36 -14.80
C LEU A 94 -0.17 -10.28 -15.65
N PRO A 95 0.33 -11.37 -16.29
CA PRO A 95 -0.53 -12.21 -17.13
C PRO A 95 -1.69 -12.84 -16.36
N ILE A 96 -1.43 -13.36 -15.15
CA ILE A 96 -2.48 -14.00 -14.35
C ILE A 96 -3.47 -12.97 -13.80
N LEU A 97 -3.02 -11.78 -13.41
CA LEU A 97 -3.93 -10.71 -12.98
C LEU A 97 -4.84 -10.28 -14.13
N GLN A 98 -4.31 -10.18 -15.35
CA GLN A 98 -5.09 -9.84 -16.54
C GLN A 98 -6.11 -10.91 -16.91
N SER A 99 -5.82 -12.21 -16.72
CA SER A 99 -6.78 -13.27 -17.06
C SER A 99 -8.04 -13.25 -16.17
N PHE A 100 -7.96 -12.71 -14.95
CA PHE A 100 -9.12 -12.52 -14.07
C PHE A 100 -9.82 -11.16 -14.26
N TYR A 101 -9.25 -10.25 -15.05
CA TYR A 101 -9.75 -8.89 -15.18
C TYR A 101 -10.73 -8.75 -16.33
N THR A 102 -11.97 -8.41 -15.99
CA THR A 102 -13.07 -8.21 -16.94
C THR A 102 -13.25 -6.75 -17.35
N GLY A 103 -12.64 -5.81 -16.62
CA GLY A 103 -12.87 -4.38 -16.80
C GLY A 103 -14.17 -3.84 -16.19
N ASN A 104 -15.12 -4.71 -15.81
CA ASN A 104 -16.39 -4.31 -15.23
C ASN A 104 -16.26 -4.19 -13.70
N ILE A 105 -16.22 -2.95 -13.19
CA ILE A 105 -16.13 -2.68 -11.75
C ILE A 105 -17.49 -2.14 -11.30
N PRO A 106 -18.26 -2.91 -10.49
CA PRO A 106 -19.53 -2.43 -9.96
C PRO A 106 -19.32 -1.38 -8.87
N ASP A 107 -20.36 -0.62 -8.53
CA ASP A 107 -20.31 0.40 -7.47
C ASP A 107 -19.89 -0.17 -6.10
N LYS A 108 -20.23 -1.44 -5.84
CA LYS A 108 -19.86 -2.16 -4.62
C LYS A 108 -19.65 -3.64 -4.89
N GLU A 109 -18.48 -4.13 -4.53
CA GLU A 109 -18.14 -5.55 -4.58
C GLU A 109 -18.40 -6.24 -3.23
N PRO A 110 -18.94 -7.47 -3.21
CA PRO A 110 -19.04 -8.25 -1.98
C PRO A 110 -17.64 -8.68 -1.52
N LEU A 111 -17.42 -8.71 -0.20
CA LEU A 111 -16.11 -9.05 0.38
C LEU A 111 -15.63 -10.46 -0.02
N ASP A 112 -16.56 -11.44 -0.02
CA ASP A 112 -16.24 -12.87 -0.19
C ASP A 112 -17.03 -13.52 -1.33
N GLY A 113 -17.70 -12.71 -2.16
CA GLY A 113 -18.61 -13.22 -3.19
C GLY A 113 -18.02 -13.28 -4.60
N THR A 114 -16.89 -12.60 -4.84
CA THR A 114 -16.26 -12.54 -6.16
C THR A 114 -14.79 -12.12 -6.08
N ILE A 115 -14.06 -12.33 -7.18
CA ILE A 115 -12.75 -11.71 -7.38
C ILE A 115 -12.94 -10.21 -7.61
N SER A 116 -12.28 -9.39 -6.77
CA SER A 116 -12.38 -7.93 -6.83
C SER A 116 -11.73 -7.39 -8.10
N GLN A 117 -12.56 -6.82 -8.97
CA GLN A 117 -12.14 -6.16 -10.20
C GLN A 117 -11.44 -4.82 -9.89
N TYR A 118 -11.79 -4.18 -8.76
CA TYR A 118 -11.07 -2.99 -8.28
C TYR A 118 -9.63 -3.32 -7.85
N GLU A 119 -9.43 -4.35 -7.02
CA GLU A 119 -8.09 -4.76 -6.60
C GLU A 119 -7.27 -5.30 -7.78
N LEU A 120 -7.89 -6.00 -8.74
CA LEU A 120 -7.22 -6.39 -9.99
C LEU A 120 -6.75 -5.17 -10.79
N LYS A 121 -7.60 -4.17 -11.01
CA LYS A 121 -7.21 -2.93 -11.73
C LYS A 121 -6.00 -2.27 -11.06
N LYS A 122 -6.00 -2.20 -9.74
CA LYS A 122 -4.89 -1.63 -8.96
C LYS A 122 -3.62 -2.49 -9.05
N ALA A 123 -3.74 -3.81 -8.91
CA ALA A 123 -2.63 -4.74 -8.99
C ALA A 123 -2.00 -4.77 -10.39
N ILE A 124 -2.82 -4.75 -11.44
CA ILE A 124 -2.38 -4.62 -12.83
C ILE A 124 -1.61 -3.32 -13.03
N ASN A 125 -2.13 -2.18 -12.56
CA ASN A 125 -1.41 -0.92 -12.65
C ASN A 125 -0.04 -0.98 -11.96
N LEU A 126 0.05 -1.56 -10.75
CA LEU A 126 1.31 -1.66 -10.02
C LEU A 126 2.31 -2.64 -10.64
N THR A 127 1.84 -3.73 -11.25
CA THR A 127 2.69 -4.74 -11.92
C THR A 127 3.10 -4.36 -13.34
N SER A 128 2.43 -3.37 -13.95
CA SER A 128 2.73 -2.83 -15.29
C SER A 128 3.55 -1.53 -15.27
N GLY A 129 4.21 -1.22 -14.15
CA GLY A 129 5.09 -0.04 -14.01
C GLY A 129 4.50 1.14 -13.23
N GLY A 130 3.31 0.98 -12.66
CA GLY A 130 2.72 1.96 -11.75
C GLY A 130 3.55 2.18 -10.48
N THR A 131 3.44 3.37 -9.89
CA THR A 131 4.23 3.74 -8.71
C THR A 131 3.55 3.29 -7.42
N ASN A 132 4.28 2.53 -6.58
CA ASN A 132 3.90 2.25 -5.20
C ASN A 132 4.80 3.01 -4.22
N ILE A 133 4.33 4.16 -3.72
CA ILE A 133 5.13 5.04 -2.87
C ILE A 133 5.42 4.45 -1.49
N SER A 134 4.63 3.52 -0.96
CA SER A 134 4.94 2.90 0.34
C SER A 134 5.91 1.73 0.19
N ALA A 135 6.05 1.18 -1.03
CA ALA A 135 6.87 0.01 -1.29
C ALA A 135 8.34 0.18 -0.94
N PHE A 136 8.93 1.35 -1.19
CA PHE A 136 10.34 1.56 -0.86
C PHE A 136 10.60 1.44 0.65
N ILE A 137 9.66 1.88 1.49
CA ILE A 137 9.79 1.83 2.95
C ILE A 137 9.75 0.38 3.40
N TRP A 138 8.70 -0.35 3.05
CA TRP A 138 8.54 -1.69 3.62
C TRP A 138 9.44 -2.74 2.96
N ARG A 139 9.82 -2.58 1.69
CA ARG A 139 10.84 -3.43 1.05
C ARG A 139 12.21 -3.27 1.70
N PHE A 140 12.48 -2.18 2.42
CA PHE A 140 13.71 -2.07 3.19
C PHE A 140 13.73 -3.06 4.37
N PHE A 141 12.57 -3.27 5.02
CA PHE A 141 12.45 -4.12 6.21
C PHE A 141 12.15 -5.60 5.90
N PHE A 142 11.41 -5.88 4.82
CA PHE A 142 10.86 -7.23 4.54
C PHE A 142 11.38 -7.87 3.25
N ARG A 143 12.43 -7.34 2.61
CA ARG A 143 13.03 -7.96 1.42
C ARG A 143 13.74 -9.25 1.81
N GLU A 144 13.28 -10.38 1.29
CA GLU A 144 14.00 -11.64 1.34
C GLU A 144 15.27 -11.54 0.48
N LYS A 145 16.40 -12.03 1.02
CA LYS A 145 17.68 -12.12 0.32
C LYS A 145 17.73 -13.33 -0.59
#